data_AF-A0A7J6RK88-F1
#
_entry.id   AF-A0A7J6RK88-F1
#
_cell.length_a   1.000
_cell.length_b   1.000
_cell.length_c   1.000
_cell.angle_alpha   90.00
_cell.angle_beta   90.00
_cell.angle_gamma   90.00
#
_symmetry.space_group_name_H-M   'P 1'
#
loop_
_entity.id
_entity.type
_entity.pdbx_description
1 polymer ?
#
loop_
_entity_poly.entity_id
_entity_poly.type
_entity_poly.pdbx_seq_one_letter_code
_entity_poly.pdbx_strand_id
1 'polypeptide(L)'
;MYRYKYRLMRQVRMCKDLKHLVYYRFNSGAVGKGPGCGFWAPMWRVWLFFLRGIVPLLERWLSNLLARQFEGRVTKGIAKTVTKQRVEAHFDLELRAAVMHDILDMMPESVKANKARTILQHLSEAWRCWKANVPWKVPGLAAPIENMILKYVKAKADWWTNSTYYNRERIKRGATVDKTLCKKNLGRLTRLWLKNEQERQHAYRKDGPYISGEDGVAIYTNTVHWLESRKFSPIPFPPLNYKHDTKLLILALERLKENYAAKARLNQTQRLGGIVLDRASL
;
A
#
# COMPACT_ATOMS: atom_id res chain seq x y z
N MET A 1 -9.95 19.09 30.68
CA MET A 1 -10.78 17.86 30.49
C MET A 1 -10.91 17.43 29.03
N TYR A 2 -11.28 18.29 28.08
CA TYR A 2 -11.48 17.89 26.67
C TYR A 2 -10.25 17.29 25.97
N ARG A 3 -9.04 17.70 26.38
CA ARG A 3 -7.77 17.12 25.91
C ARG A 3 -7.65 15.61 26.20
N TYR A 4 -8.13 15.18 27.37
CA TYR A 4 -8.03 13.78 27.83
C TYR A 4 -9.27 12.95 27.45
N LYS A 5 -10.41 13.61 27.25
CA LYS A 5 -11.64 12.97 26.76
C LYS A 5 -12.40 13.90 25.83
N TYR A 6 -12.17 13.74 24.53
CA TYR A 6 -12.72 14.64 23.51
C TYR A 6 -14.26 14.61 23.41
N ARG A 7 -14.90 13.49 23.81
CA ARG A 7 -16.38 13.39 23.85
C ARG A 7 -17.03 14.47 24.73
N LEU A 8 -16.28 15.06 25.67
CA LEU A 8 -16.70 16.21 26.48
C LEU A 8 -17.13 17.43 25.64
N MET A 9 -16.62 17.56 24.41
CA MET A 9 -17.05 18.63 23.50
C MET A 9 -18.57 18.67 23.30
N ARG A 10 -19.29 17.55 23.50
CA ARG A 10 -20.75 17.53 23.52
C ARG A 10 -21.32 18.44 24.62
N GLN A 11 -20.86 18.29 25.86
CA GLN A 11 -21.30 19.11 26.99
C GLN A 11 -20.89 20.57 26.82
N VAL A 12 -19.67 20.83 26.36
CA VAL A 12 -19.18 22.19 26.11
C VAL A 12 -20.04 22.90 25.07
N ARG A 13 -20.39 22.23 23.97
CA ARG A 13 -21.31 22.78 22.96
C ARG A 13 -22.69 23.04 23.53
N MET A 14 -23.26 22.08 24.26
CA MET A 14 -24.58 22.24 24.91
C MET A 14 -24.62 23.42 25.90
N CYS A 15 -23.58 23.62 26.71
CA CYS A 15 -23.50 24.78 27.61
C CYS A 15 -23.39 26.11 26.84
N LYS A 16 -22.70 26.13 25.68
CA LYS A 16 -22.68 27.31 24.80
C LYS A 16 -24.05 27.59 24.21
N ASP A 17 -24.77 26.57 23.75
CA ASP A 17 -26.13 26.71 23.21
C ASP A 17 -27.09 27.25 24.29
N LEU A 18 -27.02 26.70 25.51
CA LEU A 18 -27.77 27.21 26.66
C LEU A 18 -27.38 28.65 27.02
N LYS A 19 -26.09 29.01 26.95
CA LYS A 19 -25.65 30.40 27.16
C LYS A 19 -26.30 31.34 26.14
N HIS A 20 -26.31 30.97 24.86
CA HIS A 20 -26.94 31.78 23.81
C HIS A 20 -28.45 31.95 24.05
N LEU A 21 -29.15 30.87 24.39
CA LEU A 21 -30.58 30.89 24.70
C LEU A 21 -30.89 31.80 25.90
N VAL A 22 -30.14 31.64 26.99
CA VAL A 22 -30.33 32.40 28.23
C VAL A 22 -30.01 33.88 27.99
N TYR A 23 -28.88 34.19 27.34
CA TYR A 23 -28.45 35.58 27.15
C TYR A 23 -29.35 36.35 26.19
N TYR A 24 -29.91 35.68 25.17
CA TYR A 24 -30.88 36.31 24.27
C TYR A 24 -32.15 36.76 25.01
N ARG A 25 -32.64 35.94 25.94
CA ARG A 25 -33.80 36.27 26.78
C ARG A 25 -33.47 37.24 27.91
N PHE A 26 -32.29 37.12 28.51
CA PHE A 26 -31.88 37.91 29.68
C PHE A 26 -31.45 39.34 29.32
N ASN A 27 -30.72 39.53 28.22
CA ASN A 27 -30.28 40.85 27.74
C ASN A 27 -31.36 41.50 26.85
N SER A 28 -32.59 41.59 27.35
CA SER A 28 -33.72 42.22 26.67
C SER A 28 -34.24 43.42 27.48
N GLY A 29 -34.75 44.45 26.80
CA GLY A 29 -35.26 45.66 27.45
C GLY A 29 -34.15 46.58 27.97
N ALA A 30 -34.26 47.04 29.22
CA ALA A 30 -33.28 47.93 29.85
C ALA A 30 -31.93 47.25 30.20
N VAL A 31 -31.86 45.91 30.13
CA VAL A 31 -30.66 45.14 30.44
C VAL A 31 -29.78 45.00 29.21
N GLY A 32 -28.67 45.73 29.20
CA GLY A 32 -27.67 45.70 28.12
C GLY A 32 -26.75 44.46 28.13
N LYS A 33 -25.80 44.42 27.19
CA LYS A 33 -24.77 43.37 27.16
C LYS A 33 -23.77 43.59 28.31
N GLY A 34 -23.72 42.66 29.25
CA GLY A 34 -22.77 42.71 30.37
C GLY A 34 -22.59 41.37 31.07
N PRO A 35 -21.66 41.27 32.03
CA PRO A 35 -21.37 40.03 32.75
C PRO A 35 -22.41 39.65 33.82
N GLY A 36 -23.51 40.39 33.98
CA GLY A 36 -24.48 40.25 35.09
C GLY A 36 -25.44 39.07 35.02
N CYS A 37 -25.35 38.19 34.01
CA CYS A 37 -26.26 37.05 33.87
C CYS A 37 -25.86 35.86 34.76
N GLY A 38 -26.48 35.73 35.93
CA GLY A 38 -26.23 34.66 36.91
C GLY A 38 -27.05 33.37 36.74
N PHE A 39 -27.75 33.16 35.63
CA PHE A 39 -28.61 31.98 35.44
C PHE A 39 -27.81 30.72 35.03
N TRP A 40 -27.13 30.10 36.00
CA TRP A 40 -26.21 28.98 35.78
C TRP A 40 -26.86 27.57 35.90
N ALA A 41 -28.08 27.47 36.44
CA ALA A 41 -28.73 26.18 36.75
C ALA A 41 -28.83 25.20 35.55
N PRO A 42 -29.17 25.64 34.31
CA PRO A 42 -29.17 24.74 33.16
C PRO A 42 -27.80 24.17 32.83
N MET A 43 -26.75 25.00 32.91
CA MET A 43 -25.37 24.58 32.63
C MET A 43 -24.86 23.64 33.73
N TRP A 44 -25.20 23.89 34.99
CA TRP A 44 -24.86 23.03 36.11
C TRP A 44 -25.46 21.62 35.96
N ARG A 45 -26.73 21.51 35.53
CA ARG A 45 -27.36 20.20 35.27
C ARG A 45 -26.62 19.40 34.19
N VAL A 46 -26.13 20.06 33.13
CA VAL A 46 -25.31 19.41 32.08
C VAL A 46 -24.06 18.77 32.68
N TRP A 47 -23.41 19.46 33.61
CA TRP A 47 -22.21 18.96 34.28
C TRP A 47 -22.52 17.84 35.29
N LEU A 48 -23.65 17.91 36.00
CA LEU A 48 -24.08 16.81 36.89
C LEU A 48 -24.33 15.51 36.11
N PHE A 49 -25.04 15.58 34.98
CA PHE A 49 -25.27 14.40 34.14
C PHE A 49 -23.97 13.87 33.52
N PHE A 50 -23.02 14.74 33.21
CA PHE A 50 -21.69 14.33 32.81
C PHE A 50 -20.98 13.57 33.94
N LEU A 51 -21.01 14.09 35.18
CA LEU A 51 -20.40 13.45 36.34
C LEU A 51 -21.00 12.07 36.59
N ARG A 52 -22.34 11.94 36.56
CA ARG A 52 -23.03 10.64 36.66
C ARG A 52 -22.47 9.60 35.69
N GLY A 53 -22.19 9.98 34.43
CA GLY A 53 -21.69 9.06 33.41
C GLY A 53 -20.18 8.83 33.43
N ILE A 54 -19.39 9.73 34.02
CA ILE A 54 -17.92 9.63 34.03
C ILE A 54 -17.40 8.90 35.27
N VAL A 55 -18.12 8.97 36.39
CA VAL A 55 -17.74 8.32 37.67
C VAL A 55 -17.38 6.83 37.49
N PRO A 56 -18.23 5.95 36.95
CA PRO A 56 -17.88 4.53 36.82
C PRO A 56 -16.68 4.28 35.88
N LEU A 57 -16.47 5.17 34.90
CA LEU A 57 -15.32 5.08 34.01
C LEU A 57 -14.01 5.45 34.72
N LEU A 58 -14.05 6.51 35.53
CA LEU A 58 -12.90 6.97 36.31
C LEU A 58 -12.58 5.98 37.43
N GLU A 59 -13.58 5.46 38.14
CA GLU A 59 -13.39 4.41 39.14
C GLU A 59 -12.60 3.24 38.57
N ARG A 60 -13.01 2.72 37.41
CA ARG A 60 -12.27 1.64 36.74
C ARG A 60 -10.86 2.05 36.33
N TRP A 61 -10.67 3.25 35.78
CA TRP A 61 -9.35 3.70 35.33
C TRP A 61 -8.38 3.96 36.48
N LEU A 62 -8.87 4.57 37.56
CA LEU A 62 -8.10 4.84 38.77
C LEU A 62 -7.82 3.54 39.53
N SER A 63 -8.79 2.64 39.65
CA SER A 63 -8.59 1.32 40.23
C SER A 63 -7.49 0.55 39.48
N ASN A 64 -7.54 0.49 38.14
CA ASN A 64 -6.49 -0.14 37.33
C ASN A 64 -5.12 0.54 37.46
N LEU A 65 -5.10 1.87 37.66
CA LEU A 65 -3.87 2.62 37.87
C LEU A 65 -3.25 2.29 39.23
N LEU A 66 -4.07 2.28 40.28
CA LEU A 66 -3.65 1.97 41.65
C LEU A 66 -3.21 0.50 41.75
N ALA A 67 -4.00 -0.44 41.23
CA ALA A 67 -3.62 -1.85 41.19
C ALA A 67 -2.26 -2.04 40.50
N ARG A 68 -2.04 -1.39 39.35
CA ARG A 68 -0.74 -1.43 38.66
C ARG A 68 0.40 -0.78 39.46
N GLN A 69 0.12 0.26 40.24
CA GLN A 69 1.11 0.98 41.03
C GLN A 69 1.56 0.14 42.24
N PHE A 70 0.63 -0.55 42.89
CA PHE A 70 0.90 -1.32 44.11
C PHE A 70 1.27 -2.78 43.82
N GLU A 71 0.57 -3.44 42.90
CA GLU A 71 0.77 -4.86 42.57
C GLU A 71 1.76 -5.07 41.40
N GLY A 72 2.15 -3.99 40.72
CA GLY A 72 3.03 -4.03 39.56
C GLY A 72 2.35 -4.45 38.26
N ARG A 73 3.15 -4.61 37.18
CA ARG A 73 2.64 -5.02 35.85
C ARG A 73 2.83 -6.52 35.63
N VAL A 74 1.74 -7.20 35.29
CA VAL A 74 1.81 -8.59 34.81
C VAL A 74 2.33 -8.62 33.37
N THR A 75 3.53 -9.14 33.15
CA THR A 75 4.24 -9.09 31.86
C THR A 75 3.77 -10.13 30.84
N LYS A 76 3.26 -11.29 31.29
CA LYS A 76 2.81 -12.41 30.45
C LYS A 76 1.37 -12.88 30.70
N GLY A 77 0.58 -12.12 31.47
CA GLY A 77 -0.75 -12.56 31.90
C GLY A 77 -1.86 -12.42 30.86
N ILE A 78 -1.66 -11.62 29.81
CA ILE A 78 -2.69 -11.33 28.80
C ILE A 78 -2.16 -11.64 27.41
N ALA A 79 -2.83 -12.55 26.71
CA ALA A 79 -2.60 -12.82 25.30
C ALA A 79 -2.89 -11.56 24.47
N LYS A 80 -1.92 -11.12 23.66
CA LYS A 80 -2.06 -9.91 22.85
C LYS A 80 -2.91 -10.21 21.62
N THR A 81 -4.00 -9.48 21.44
CA THR A 81 -4.83 -9.53 20.23
C THR A 81 -4.03 -9.12 18.98
N VAL A 82 -4.26 -9.80 17.86
CA VAL A 82 -3.66 -9.47 16.56
C VAL A 82 -4.36 -8.24 15.99
N THR A 83 -3.71 -7.08 16.13
CA THR A 83 -4.16 -5.83 15.51
C THR A 83 -3.58 -5.66 14.10
N LYS A 84 -4.08 -4.68 13.34
CA LYS A 84 -3.68 -4.36 11.95
C LYS A 84 -2.16 -4.41 11.71
N GLN A 85 -1.36 -3.92 12.65
CA GLN A 85 0.11 -3.86 12.52
C GLN A 85 0.78 -5.24 12.51
N ARG A 86 0.14 -6.25 13.11
CA ARG A 86 0.72 -7.59 13.32
C ARG A 86 0.15 -8.67 12.41
N VAL A 87 -0.83 -8.34 11.57
CA VAL A 87 -1.51 -9.32 10.70
C VAL A 87 -0.52 -10.07 9.80
N GLU A 88 0.38 -9.36 9.11
CA GLU A 88 1.36 -10.01 8.21
C GLU A 88 2.37 -10.87 8.98
N ALA A 89 2.83 -10.40 10.15
CA ALA A 89 3.79 -11.13 10.98
C ALA A 89 3.16 -12.38 11.63
N HIS A 90 1.90 -12.28 12.06
CA HIS A 90 1.16 -13.40 12.63
C HIS A 90 0.90 -14.47 11.59
N PHE A 91 0.49 -14.06 10.38
CA PHE A 91 0.31 -14.99 9.25
C PHE A 91 1.59 -15.78 8.96
N ASP A 92 2.75 -15.10 8.91
CA ASP A 92 4.03 -15.77 8.70
C ASP A 92 4.40 -16.71 9.87
N LEU A 93 4.01 -16.39 11.10
CA LEU A 93 4.24 -17.22 12.28
C LEU A 93 3.38 -18.50 12.24
N GLU A 94 2.09 -18.37 11.95
CA GLU A 94 1.16 -19.51 11.79
C GLU A 94 1.56 -20.39 10.61
N LEU A 95 1.94 -19.80 9.47
CA LEU A 95 2.41 -20.55 8.30
C LEU A 95 3.64 -21.38 8.64
N ARG A 96 4.61 -20.80 9.37
CA ARG A 96 5.81 -21.53 9.79
C ARG A 96 5.48 -22.64 10.78
N ALA A 97 4.56 -22.41 11.70
CA ALA A 97 4.11 -23.44 12.63
C ALA A 97 3.41 -24.60 11.90
N ALA A 98 2.51 -24.31 10.95
CA ALA A 98 1.84 -25.32 10.14
C ALA A 98 2.83 -26.16 9.31
N VAL A 99 3.79 -25.51 8.65
CA VAL A 99 4.85 -26.21 7.91
C VAL A 99 5.69 -27.09 8.85
N MET A 100 5.98 -26.61 10.07
CA MET A 100 6.73 -27.40 11.06
C MET A 100 5.98 -28.66 11.49
N HIS A 101 4.65 -28.58 11.69
CA HIS A 101 3.83 -29.75 11.98
C HIS A 101 3.89 -30.77 10.83
N ASP A 102 3.66 -30.32 9.59
CA ASP A 102 3.73 -31.20 8.41
C ASP A 102 5.11 -31.85 8.23
N ILE A 103 6.21 -31.12 8.51
CA ILE A 103 7.57 -31.68 8.46
C ILE A 103 7.74 -32.81 9.49
N LEU A 104 7.22 -32.63 10.71
CA LEU A 104 7.36 -33.60 11.79
C LEU A 104 6.58 -34.89 11.51
N ASP A 105 5.43 -34.78 10.85
CA ASP A 105 4.58 -35.91 10.49
C ASP A 105 5.12 -36.70 9.28
N MET A 106 5.77 -36.01 8.33
CA MET A 106 6.35 -36.64 7.14
C MET A 106 7.72 -37.31 7.38
N MET A 107 8.45 -36.95 8.44
CA MET A 107 9.80 -37.45 8.68
C MET A 107 9.83 -38.66 9.65
N PRO A 108 10.65 -39.69 9.38
CA PRO A 108 10.90 -40.78 10.34
C PRO A 108 11.51 -40.25 11.65
N GLU A 109 11.22 -40.92 12.77
CA GLU A 109 11.62 -40.49 14.13
C GLU A 109 13.12 -40.22 14.30
N SER A 110 13.98 -40.90 13.53
CA SER A 110 15.44 -40.77 13.59
C SER A 110 16.03 -39.49 12.97
N VAL A 111 15.26 -38.65 12.24
CA VAL A 111 15.79 -37.54 11.41
C VAL A 111 15.20 -36.15 11.75
N LYS A 112 14.24 -36.08 12.69
CA LYS A 112 13.27 -34.97 12.82
C LYS A 112 13.86 -33.57 13.07
N ALA A 113 14.78 -33.42 14.03
CA ALA A 113 15.19 -32.08 14.50
C ALA A 113 16.19 -31.34 13.58
N ASN A 114 17.12 -32.06 12.96
CA ASN A 114 18.27 -31.43 12.28
C ASN A 114 17.92 -30.83 10.91
N LYS A 115 16.88 -31.33 10.22
CA LYS A 115 16.54 -30.89 8.85
C LYS A 115 15.42 -29.84 8.79
N ALA A 116 14.64 -29.66 9.86
CA ALA A 116 13.47 -28.77 9.86
C ALA A 116 13.83 -27.31 9.55
N ARG A 117 14.94 -26.81 10.12
CA ARG A 117 15.41 -25.43 9.87
C ARG A 117 15.78 -25.20 8.40
N THR A 118 16.42 -26.17 7.76
CA THR A 118 16.82 -26.11 6.35
C THR A 118 15.60 -26.11 5.43
N ILE A 119 14.59 -26.93 5.73
CA ILE A 119 13.33 -26.94 4.96
C ILE A 119 12.62 -25.59 5.05
N LEU A 120 12.60 -24.95 6.23
CA LEU A 120 12.06 -23.59 6.39
C LEU A 120 12.84 -22.51 5.62
N GLN A 121 14.15 -22.71 5.40
CA GLN A 121 14.94 -21.84 4.53
C GLN A 121 14.54 -22.04 3.06
N HIS A 122 14.38 -23.28 2.61
CA HIS A 122 13.87 -23.57 1.26
C HIS A 122 12.47 -22.99 1.03
N LEU A 123 11.56 -23.06 2.01
CA LEU A 123 10.25 -22.41 1.94
C LEU A 123 10.38 -20.88 1.74
N SER A 124 11.30 -20.25 2.49
CA SER A 124 11.52 -18.81 2.41
C SER A 124 12.11 -18.40 1.06
N GLU A 125 12.99 -19.23 0.50
CA GLU A 125 13.59 -18.99 -0.81
C GLU A 125 12.61 -19.24 -1.95
N ALA A 126 11.83 -20.34 -1.90
CA ALA A 126 10.76 -20.61 -2.85
C ALA A 126 9.74 -19.45 -2.92
N TRP A 127 9.41 -18.84 -1.78
CA TRP A 127 8.58 -17.63 -1.74
C TRP A 127 9.24 -16.41 -2.42
N ARG A 128 10.56 -16.24 -2.31
CA ARG A 128 11.29 -15.17 -3.00
C ARG A 128 11.33 -15.41 -4.50
N CYS A 129 11.64 -16.63 -4.94
CA CYS A 129 11.59 -17.05 -6.34
C CYS A 129 10.21 -16.80 -6.93
N TRP A 130 9.13 -17.18 -6.23
CA TRP A 130 7.77 -16.90 -6.67
C TRP A 130 7.51 -15.39 -6.86
N LYS A 131 7.96 -14.53 -5.94
CA LYS A 131 7.81 -13.06 -6.07
C LYS A 131 8.66 -12.44 -7.18
N ALA A 132 9.75 -13.09 -7.56
CA ALA A 132 10.66 -12.66 -8.62
C ALA A 132 10.31 -13.26 -10.00
N ASN A 133 9.34 -14.17 -10.05
CA ASN A 133 9.01 -15.00 -11.22
C ASN A 133 10.17 -15.85 -11.74
N VAL A 134 11.02 -16.32 -10.82
CA VAL A 134 12.12 -17.22 -11.14
C VAL A 134 11.67 -18.66 -10.87
N PRO A 135 11.90 -19.61 -11.80
CA PRO A 135 11.59 -21.01 -11.56
C PRO A 135 12.42 -21.52 -10.38
N TRP A 136 11.74 -22.09 -9.38
CA TRP A 136 12.38 -22.69 -8.23
C TRP A 136 12.45 -24.21 -8.42
N LYS A 137 13.67 -24.72 -8.62
CA LYS A 137 13.95 -26.16 -8.67
C LYS A 137 15.25 -26.43 -7.92
N VAL A 138 15.19 -27.31 -6.93
CA VAL A 138 16.36 -27.67 -6.11
C VAL A 138 16.81 -29.08 -6.48
N PRO A 139 18.04 -29.25 -7.02
CA PRO A 139 18.58 -30.58 -7.30
C PRO A 139 18.68 -31.42 -6.02
N GLY A 140 18.23 -32.68 -6.07
CA GLY A 140 18.34 -33.64 -4.96
C GLY A 140 17.37 -33.42 -3.79
N LEU A 141 16.38 -32.53 -3.91
CA LEU A 141 15.34 -32.37 -2.91
C LEU A 141 14.31 -33.51 -3.03
N ALA A 142 13.90 -34.10 -1.90
CA ALA A 142 12.89 -35.14 -1.88
C ALA A 142 11.52 -34.61 -2.36
N ALA A 143 10.87 -35.33 -3.28
CA ALA A 143 9.61 -34.91 -3.87
C ALA A 143 8.49 -34.59 -2.86
N PRO A 144 8.32 -35.33 -1.74
CA PRO A 144 7.32 -34.97 -0.72
C PRO A 144 7.56 -33.59 -0.10
N ILE A 145 8.83 -33.23 0.15
CA ILE A 145 9.21 -31.93 0.71
C ILE A 145 9.00 -30.83 -0.32
N GLU A 146 9.37 -31.08 -1.59
CA GLU A 146 9.14 -30.13 -2.69
C GLU A 146 7.65 -29.82 -2.85
N ASN A 147 6.79 -30.83 -2.89
CA ASN A 147 5.34 -30.68 -3.02
C ASN A 147 4.72 -29.94 -1.81
N MET A 148 5.18 -30.24 -0.59
CA MET A 148 4.75 -29.52 0.61
C MET A 148 5.14 -28.04 0.54
N ILE A 149 6.37 -27.71 0.11
CA ILE A 149 6.80 -26.31 -0.07
C ILE A 149 5.91 -25.62 -1.12
N LEU A 150 5.69 -26.25 -2.28
CA LEU A 150 4.87 -25.68 -3.35
C LEU A 150 3.42 -25.43 -2.89
N LYS A 151 2.84 -26.35 -2.10
CA LYS A 151 1.51 -26.19 -1.49
C LYS A 151 1.43 -24.93 -0.62
N TYR A 152 2.38 -24.74 0.31
CA TYR A 152 2.40 -23.58 1.20
C TYR A 152 2.77 -22.28 0.49
N VAL A 153 3.65 -22.32 -0.52
CA VAL A 153 3.96 -21.16 -1.36
C VAL A 153 2.72 -20.73 -2.15
N LYS A 154 1.94 -21.68 -2.69
CA LYS A 154 0.66 -21.39 -3.36
C LYS A 154 -0.35 -20.78 -2.39
N ALA A 155 -0.55 -21.37 -1.21
CA ALA A 155 -1.46 -20.82 -0.20
C ALA A 155 -1.08 -19.38 0.20
N LYS A 156 0.22 -19.11 0.38
CA LYS A 156 0.74 -17.76 0.64
C LYS A 156 0.54 -16.81 -0.54
N ALA A 157 0.74 -17.29 -1.76
CA ALA A 157 0.51 -16.53 -2.99
C ALA A 157 -0.97 -16.10 -3.13
N ASP A 158 -1.91 -17.00 -2.85
CA ASP A 158 -3.35 -16.72 -2.92
C ASP A 158 -3.73 -15.66 -1.89
N TRP A 159 -3.31 -15.83 -0.63
CA TRP A 159 -3.51 -14.82 0.41
C TRP A 159 -2.93 -13.46 0.03
N TRP A 160 -1.70 -13.44 -0.50
CA TRP A 160 -0.99 -12.22 -0.89
C TRP A 160 -1.69 -11.51 -2.04
N THR A 161 -2.19 -12.26 -3.02
CA THR A 161 -2.89 -11.74 -4.21
C THR A 161 -4.28 -11.22 -3.85
N ASN A 162 -5.06 -11.98 -3.10
CA ASN A 162 -6.40 -11.58 -2.63
C ASN A 162 -6.32 -10.32 -1.77
N SER A 163 -5.34 -10.26 -0.85
CA SER A 163 -5.07 -9.06 -0.06
C SER A 163 -4.68 -7.85 -0.94
N THR A 164 -4.01 -8.08 -2.07
CA THR A 164 -3.63 -7.02 -3.00
C THR A 164 -4.85 -6.45 -3.72
N TYR A 165 -5.73 -7.31 -4.24
CA TYR A 165 -6.95 -6.86 -4.93
C TYR A 165 -7.94 -6.19 -3.98
N TYR A 166 -8.15 -6.76 -2.78
CA TYR A 166 -8.99 -6.13 -1.77
C TYR A 166 -8.53 -4.70 -1.43
N ASN A 167 -7.23 -4.53 -1.19
CA ASN A 167 -6.69 -3.20 -0.89
C ASN A 167 -6.71 -2.26 -2.11
N ARG A 168 -6.56 -2.79 -3.33
CA ARG A 168 -6.66 -1.99 -4.55
C ARG A 168 -8.06 -1.42 -4.72
N GLU A 169 -9.10 -2.23 -4.50
CA GLU A 169 -10.49 -1.76 -4.55
C GLU A 169 -10.79 -0.72 -3.48
N ARG A 170 -10.27 -0.88 -2.26
CA ARG A 170 -10.40 0.13 -1.21
C ARG A 170 -9.75 1.46 -1.58
N ILE A 171 -8.56 1.41 -2.17
CA ILE A 171 -7.86 2.61 -2.66
C ILE A 171 -8.68 3.27 -3.79
N LYS A 172 -9.18 2.48 -4.73
CA LYS A 172 -9.99 2.96 -5.87
C LYS A 172 -11.26 3.66 -5.41
N ARG A 173 -11.94 3.14 -4.38
CA ARG A 173 -13.16 3.72 -3.82
C ARG A 173 -12.91 4.95 -2.92
N GLY A 174 -11.66 5.35 -2.71
CA GLY A 174 -11.32 6.47 -1.82
C GLY A 174 -11.57 6.16 -0.33
N ALA A 175 -11.59 4.88 0.07
CA ALA A 175 -11.74 4.51 1.47
C ALA A 175 -10.51 4.94 2.29
N THR A 176 -10.66 5.08 3.62
CA THR A 176 -9.55 5.40 4.51
C THR A 176 -8.46 4.33 4.46
N VAL A 177 -7.30 4.69 3.92
CA VAL A 177 -6.14 3.82 3.72
C VAL A 177 -4.85 4.51 4.17
N ASP A 178 -3.93 3.73 4.73
CA ASP A 178 -2.65 4.27 5.20
C ASP A 178 -1.70 4.50 4.03
N LYS A 179 -0.86 5.53 4.10
CA LYS A 179 0.18 5.81 3.08
C LYS A 179 1.10 4.61 2.81
N THR A 180 1.47 3.87 3.86
CA THR A 180 2.30 2.67 3.75
C THR A 180 1.60 1.55 2.98
N LEU A 181 0.28 1.43 3.16
CA LEU A 181 -0.55 0.46 2.43
C LEU A 181 -0.57 0.79 0.93
N CYS A 182 -0.73 2.06 0.56
CA CYS A 182 -0.70 2.48 -0.85
C CYS A 182 0.63 2.13 -1.53
N LYS A 183 1.77 2.43 -0.86
CA LYS A 183 3.11 2.08 -1.37
C LYS A 183 3.30 0.57 -1.50
N LYS A 184 2.90 -0.20 -0.48
CA LYS A 184 2.93 -1.67 -0.53
C LYS A 184 2.09 -2.19 -1.69
N ASN A 185 0.83 -1.73 -1.82
CA ASN A 185 -0.10 -2.17 -2.85
C ASN A 185 0.44 -1.90 -4.27
N LEU A 186 1.00 -0.72 -4.53
CA LEU A 186 1.66 -0.42 -5.81
C LEU A 186 2.77 -1.43 -6.10
N GLY A 187 3.69 -1.66 -5.16
CA GLY A 187 4.77 -2.63 -5.34
C GLY A 187 4.28 -4.07 -5.54
N ARG A 188 3.13 -4.44 -4.95
CA ARG A 188 2.50 -5.75 -5.18
C ARG A 188 1.90 -5.84 -6.59
N LEU A 189 1.15 -4.84 -7.02
CA LEU A 189 0.54 -4.79 -8.36
C LEU A 189 1.58 -4.76 -9.47
N THR A 190 2.67 -4.00 -9.32
CA THR A 190 3.75 -3.98 -10.32
C THR A 190 4.37 -5.37 -10.48
N ARG A 191 4.54 -6.13 -9.39
CA ARG A 191 5.01 -7.52 -9.48
C ARG A 191 4.03 -8.43 -10.22
N LEU A 192 2.73 -8.35 -9.89
CA LEU A 192 1.70 -9.13 -10.60
C LEU A 192 1.65 -8.80 -12.09
N TRP A 193 1.73 -7.52 -12.43
CA TRP A 193 1.75 -7.07 -13.81
C TRP A 193 2.97 -7.61 -14.57
N LEU A 194 4.17 -7.51 -13.99
CA LEU A 194 5.39 -8.06 -14.60
C LEU A 194 5.32 -9.59 -14.78
N LYS A 195 4.72 -10.32 -13.83
CA LYS A 195 4.51 -11.77 -13.95
C LYS A 195 3.60 -12.10 -15.14
N ASN A 196 2.48 -11.39 -15.26
CA ASN A 196 1.55 -11.58 -16.38
C ASN A 196 2.18 -11.19 -17.72
N GLU A 197 2.98 -10.12 -17.75
CA GLU A 197 3.65 -9.69 -18.98
C GLU A 197 4.73 -10.70 -19.42
N GLN A 198 5.49 -11.27 -18.49
CA GLN A 198 6.44 -12.34 -18.80
C GLN A 198 5.74 -13.59 -19.35
N GLU A 199 4.60 -13.98 -18.76
CA GLU A 199 3.79 -15.09 -19.26
C GLU A 199 3.25 -14.79 -20.66
N ARG A 200 2.73 -13.58 -20.91
CA ARG A 200 2.23 -13.16 -22.22
C ARG A 200 3.30 -13.23 -23.30
N GLN A 201 4.52 -12.79 -23.00
CA GLN A 201 5.67 -12.85 -23.92
C GLN A 201 6.12 -14.29 -24.18
N HIS A 202 6.08 -15.13 -23.14
CA HIS A 202 6.38 -16.56 -23.27
C HIS A 202 5.33 -17.27 -24.13
N ALA A 203 4.05 -17.00 -23.91
CA ALA A 203 2.94 -17.52 -24.70
C ALA A 203 3.06 -17.11 -26.18
N TYR A 204 3.34 -15.84 -26.46
CA TYR A 204 3.57 -15.37 -27.84
C TYR A 204 4.72 -16.11 -28.53
N ARG A 205 5.83 -16.37 -27.82
CA ARG A 205 6.96 -17.13 -28.37
C ARG A 205 6.60 -18.60 -28.62
N LYS A 206 5.75 -19.18 -27.78
CA LYS A 206 5.33 -20.58 -27.85
C LYS A 206 4.28 -20.81 -28.94
N ASP A 207 3.26 -19.96 -28.98
CA ASP A 207 2.10 -20.09 -29.85
C ASP A 207 2.38 -19.49 -31.24
N GLY A 208 3.37 -18.61 -31.34
CA GLY A 208 3.72 -17.88 -32.55
C GLY A 208 2.96 -16.57 -32.70
N PRO A 209 3.11 -15.88 -33.85
CA PRO A 209 2.41 -14.63 -34.13
C PRO A 209 0.89 -14.81 -34.12
N TYR A 210 0.17 -13.92 -33.43
CA TYR A 210 -1.30 -13.91 -33.43
C TYR A 210 -1.91 -13.35 -34.73
N ILE A 211 -1.09 -12.73 -35.57
CA ILE A 211 -1.49 -12.23 -36.89
C ILE A 211 -1.20 -13.33 -37.91
N SER A 212 -2.22 -13.72 -38.67
CA SER A 212 -2.05 -14.69 -39.74
C SER A 212 -1.22 -14.10 -40.88
N GLY A 213 -0.59 -14.97 -41.69
CA GLY A 213 0.16 -14.50 -42.87
C GLY A 213 -0.73 -13.74 -43.85
N GLU A 214 -1.96 -14.20 -44.04
CA GLU A 214 -2.96 -13.57 -44.93
C GLU A 214 -3.35 -12.17 -44.43
N ASP A 215 -3.67 -12.04 -43.14
CA ASP A 215 -3.99 -10.74 -42.54
C ASP A 215 -2.80 -9.78 -42.60
N GLY A 216 -1.58 -10.31 -42.38
CA GLY A 216 -0.34 -9.54 -42.49
C GLY A 216 -0.15 -8.97 -43.90
N VAL A 217 -0.36 -9.79 -44.93
CA VAL A 217 -0.30 -9.37 -46.34
C VAL A 217 -1.40 -8.35 -46.63
N ALA A 218 -2.64 -8.58 -46.17
CA ALA A 218 -3.74 -7.66 -46.37
C ALA A 218 -3.48 -6.27 -45.76
N ILE A 219 -2.99 -6.23 -44.51
CA ILE A 219 -2.61 -4.97 -43.83
C ILE A 219 -1.51 -4.26 -44.61
N TYR A 220 -0.48 -4.99 -45.05
CA TYR A 220 0.63 -4.45 -45.80
C TYR A 220 0.17 -3.85 -47.15
N THR A 221 -0.55 -4.63 -47.95
CA THR A 221 -1.05 -4.23 -49.27
C THR A 221 -1.98 -3.02 -49.19
N ASN A 222 -2.91 -3.02 -48.24
CA ASN A 222 -3.79 -1.87 -48.00
C ASN A 222 -3.00 -0.60 -47.62
N THR A 223 -1.95 -0.76 -46.82
CA THR A 223 -1.08 0.37 -46.44
C THR A 223 -0.32 0.90 -47.65
N VAL A 224 0.20 0.02 -48.52
CA VAL A 224 0.88 0.41 -49.76
C VAL A 224 -0.05 1.18 -50.69
N HIS A 225 -1.23 0.64 -50.99
CA HIS A 225 -2.22 1.31 -51.84
C HIS A 225 -2.65 2.67 -51.28
N TRP A 226 -2.81 2.77 -49.96
CA TRP A 226 -3.10 4.05 -49.32
C TRP A 226 -1.97 5.06 -49.56
N LEU A 227 -0.71 4.69 -49.30
CA LEU A 227 0.44 5.58 -49.48
C LEU A 227 0.63 6.01 -50.94
N GLU A 228 0.41 5.10 -51.89
CA GLU A 228 0.45 5.38 -53.34
C GLU A 228 -0.66 6.35 -53.75
N SER A 229 -1.91 6.14 -53.29
CA SER A 229 -3.03 7.03 -53.60
C SER A 229 -2.79 8.47 -53.10
N ARG A 230 -2.04 8.61 -52.00
CA ARG A 230 -1.65 9.89 -51.41
C ARG A 230 -0.36 10.46 -52.00
N LYS A 231 0.27 9.75 -52.96
CA LYS A 231 1.57 10.09 -53.56
C LYS A 231 2.63 10.39 -52.49
N PHE A 232 2.65 9.57 -51.44
CA PHE A 232 3.54 9.77 -50.30
C PHE A 232 5.00 9.55 -50.70
N SER A 233 5.86 10.52 -50.39
CA SER A 233 7.31 10.35 -50.52
C SER A 233 7.86 9.73 -49.23
N PRO A 234 8.58 8.60 -49.28
CA PRO A 234 9.24 8.03 -48.11
C PRO A 234 10.15 9.05 -47.43
N ILE A 235 10.14 9.04 -46.09
CA ILE A 235 10.97 9.94 -45.29
C ILE A 235 12.44 9.47 -45.44
N PRO A 236 13.35 10.31 -45.96
CA PRO A 236 14.74 9.94 -46.10
C PRO A 236 15.44 9.92 -44.73
N PHE A 237 16.57 9.22 -44.64
CA PHE A 237 17.45 9.35 -43.49
C PHE A 237 17.94 10.82 -43.38
N PRO A 238 18.11 11.38 -42.15
CA PRO A 238 18.61 12.74 -41.99
C PRO A 238 19.95 12.94 -42.70
N PRO A 239 20.04 13.84 -43.71
CA PRO A 239 21.28 14.08 -44.42
C PRO A 239 22.27 14.84 -43.53
N LEU A 240 23.57 14.72 -43.82
CA LEU A 240 24.64 15.39 -43.05
C LEU A 240 24.42 16.91 -42.91
N ASN A 241 23.91 17.55 -43.96
CA ASN A 241 23.67 19.00 -44.00
C ASN A 241 22.16 19.29 -44.00
N TYR A 242 21.43 18.85 -42.97
CA TYR A 242 20.00 19.09 -42.87
C TYR A 242 19.68 20.48 -42.29
N LYS A 243 18.93 21.29 -43.06
CA LYS A 243 18.60 22.69 -42.73
C LYS A 243 17.92 22.90 -41.37
N HIS A 244 17.18 21.90 -40.88
CA HIS A 244 16.38 22.01 -39.65
C HIS A 244 16.93 21.16 -38.50
N ASP A 245 18.14 20.60 -38.63
CA ASP A 245 18.69 19.65 -37.66
C ASP A 245 18.82 20.26 -36.26
N THR A 246 19.43 21.45 -36.20
CA THR A 246 19.61 22.20 -34.94
C THR A 246 18.28 22.54 -34.28
N LYS A 247 17.24 22.89 -35.06
CA LYS A 247 15.91 23.19 -34.53
C LYS A 247 15.25 21.94 -33.92
N LEU A 248 15.37 20.79 -34.57
CA LEU A 248 14.84 19.52 -34.05
C LEU A 248 15.58 19.09 -32.79
N LEU A 249 16.91 19.26 -32.75
CA LEU A 249 17.71 18.98 -31.57
C LEU A 249 17.31 19.87 -30.39
N ILE A 250 17.18 21.18 -30.59
CA ILE A 250 16.75 22.11 -29.53
C ILE A 250 15.38 21.70 -28.96
N LEU A 251 14.41 21.40 -29.83
CA LEU A 251 13.09 20.94 -29.41
C LEU A 251 13.16 19.63 -28.59
N ALA A 252 14.01 18.69 -29.00
CA ALA A 252 14.21 17.45 -28.27
C ALA A 252 14.86 17.69 -26.89
N LEU A 253 15.87 18.56 -26.83
CA LEU A 253 16.57 18.90 -25.59
C LEU A 253 15.66 19.65 -24.60
N GLU A 254 14.84 20.58 -25.07
CA GLU A 254 13.85 21.28 -24.25
C GLU A 254 12.89 20.28 -23.59
N ARG A 255 12.34 19.34 -24.38
CA ARG A 255 11.45 18.29 -23.87
C ARG A 255 12.12 17.37 -22.85
N LEU A 256 13.41 17.07 -23.04
CA LEU A 256 14.15 16.26 -22.09
C LEU A 256 14.48 17.03 -20.79
N LYS A 257 14.76 18.34 -20.87
CA LYS A 257 15.02 19.20 -19.70
C LYS A 257 13.78 19.41 -18.84
N GLU A 258 12.59 19.56 -19.44
CA GLU A 258 11.31 19.69 -18.72
C GLU A 258 11.10 18.56 -17.68
N ASN A 259 11.54 17.33 -17.97
CA ASN A 259 11.40 16.17 -17.10
C ASN A 259 12.22 16.23 -15.79
N TYR A 260 13.20 17.12 -15.73
CA TYR A 260 14.09 17.31 -14.58
C TYR A 260 13.76 18.58 -13.78
N ALA A 261 13.16 19.60 -14.41
CA ALA A 261 12.91 20.91 -13.82
C ALA A 261 12.08 20.87 -12.52
N ALA A 262 11.11 19.96 -12.42
CA ALA A 262 10.23 19.86 -11.25
C ALA A 262 10.82 19.10 -10.05
N LYS A 263 11.99 18.45 -10.19
CA LYS A 263 12.53 17.53 -9.17
C LYS A 263 13.61 18.20 -8.31
N ALA A 264 13.32 18.34 -7.02
CA ALA A 264 14.27 18.88 -6.04
C ALA A 264 15.48 17.97 -5.73
N ARG A 265 15.41 16.67 -6.03
CA ARG A 265 16.49 15.71 -5.79
C ARG A 265 16.69 14.80 -7.01
N LEU A 266 17.90 14.83 -7.56
CA LEU A 266 18.29 14.04 -8.73
C LEU A 266 19.18 12.87 -8.32
N ASN A 267 18.89 11.69 -8.88
CA ASN A 267 19.75 10.51 -8.75
C ASN A 267 20.94 10.57 -9.73
N GLN A 268 21.88 9.61 -9.65
CA GLN A 268 23.08 9.62 -10.49
C GLN A 268 22.76 9.58 -11.99
N THR A 269 21.86 8.70 -12.43
CA THR A 269 21.44 8.59 -13.84
C THR A 269 20.85 9.89 -14.37
N GLN A 270 20.05 10.57 -13.56
CA GLN A 270 19.42 11.84 -13.92
C GLN A 270 20.44 12.99 -13.98
N ARG A 271 21.44 13.00 -13.10
CA ARG A 271 22.55 13.97 -13.17
C ARG A 271 23.41 13.74 -14.42
N LEU A 272 23.76 12.49 -14.71
CA LEU A 272 24.46 12.15 -15.95
C LEU A 272 23.65 12.54 -17.18
N GLY A 273 22.34 12.27 -17.18
CA GLY A 273 21.41 12.74 -18.21
C GLY A 273 21.43 14.25 -18.36
N GLY A 274 21.38 15.01 -17.26
CA GLY A 274 21.51 16.47 -17.28
C GLY A 274 22.83 16.96 -17.89
N ILE A 275 23.96 16.36 -17.49
CA ILE A 275 25.28 16.70 -18.04
C ILE A 275 25.33 16.45 -19.55
N VAL A 276 24.76 15.34 -20.03
CA VAL A 276 24.68 15.04 -21.47
C VAL A 276 23.81 16.07 -22.19
N LEU A 277 22.68 16.47 -21.62
CA LEU A 277 21.80 17.49 -22.20
C LEU A 277 22.47 18.85 -22.29
N ASP A 278 23.23 19.26 -21.26
CA ASP A 278 23.93 20.54 -21.26
C ASP A 278 25.09 20.54 -22.25
N ARG A 279 25.84 19.44 -22.37
CA ARG A 279 26.88 19.28 -23.40
C ARG A 279 26.32 19.27 -24.82
N ALA A 280 25.14 18.69 -25.03
CA ALA A 280 24.47 18.70 -26.34
C ALA A 280 23.82 20.05 -26.68
N SER A 281 23.73 20.97 -25.70
CA SER A 281 23.21 22.33 -25.89
C SER A 281 24.31 23.35 -26.22
N LEU A 282 25.59 22.98 -26.07
CA LEU A 282 26.78 23.77 -26.40
C LEU A 282 27.22 23.50 -27.84
#